data_AF-A0A3R6RRK1-F1
#
_entry.id   AF-A0A3R6RRK1-F1
#
_cell.length_a   1.000
_cell.length_b   1.000
_cell.length_c   1.000
_cell.angle_alpha   90.00
_cell.angle_beta   90.00
_cell.angle_gamma   90.00
#
_symmetry.space_group_name_H-M   'P 1'
#
loop_
_entity.id
_entity.type
_entity.pdbx_description
1 polymer ?
#
loop_
_entity_poly.entity_id
_entity_poly.type
_entity_poly.pdbx_seq_one_letter_code
_entity_poly.pdbx_strand_id
1 'polypeptide(L)'
;MKSKNKKQIEKKEETIVKYGIYAPYWTHEWTLDYEYFIPKVKKLGFDVLEISCAALVEKYMTDAQLLELKKVADDNGYDIMNARES
;
A
#
# COMPACT_ATOMS: atom_id res chain seq x y z
N MET A 1 33.54 -17.35 39.95
CA MET A 1 32.93 -18.05 38.79
C MET A 1 31.94 -17.11 38.12
N LYS A 2 32.04 -16.99 36.78
CA LYS A 2 31.33 -16.02 35.94
C LYS A 2 29.82 -16.29 35.91
N SER A 3 28.97 -15.28 36.04
CA SER A 3 27.62 -15.34 35.46
C SER A 3 27.17 -13.97 34.92
N LYS A 4 27.62 -13.74 33.69
CA LYS A 4 26.93 -13.10 32.56
C LYS A 4 26.02 -11.90 32.87
N ASN A 5 26.57 -10.70 32.60
CA ASN A 5 25.80 -9.52 32.17
C ASN A 5 24.86 -9.91 31.03
N LYS A 6 23.57 -10.05 31.32
CA LYS A 6 22.51 -9.94 30.30
C LYS A 6 22.44 -8.48 29.90
N LYS A 7 23.22 -8.08 28.88
CA LYS A 7 22.83 -6.93 28.06
C LYS A 7 21.46 -7.27 27.50
N GLN A 8 20.42 -6.67 28.06
CA GLN A 8 19.13 -6.59 27.40
C GLN A 8 19.40 -5.81 26.11
N ILE A 9 19.44 -6.53 25.00
CA ILE A 9 19.49 -5.91 23.68
C ILE A 9 18.08 -5.40 23.46
N GLU A 10 17.84 -4.13 23.78
CA GLU A 10 16.65 -3.42 23.35
C GLU A 10 16.62 -3.51 21.82
N LYS A 11 15.69 -4.31 21.28
CA LYS A 11 15.35 -4.25 19.86
C LYS A 11 14.74 -2.88 19.64
N LYS A 12 15.50 -1.96 19.06
CA LYS A 12 14.94 -0.73 18.49
C LYS A 12 13.92 -1.17 17.44
N GLU A 13 12.64 -0.96 17.71
CA GLU A 13 11.64 -0.95 16.64
C GLU A 13 12.01 0.21 15.71
N GLU A 14 12.58 -0.12 14.56
CA GLU A 14 12.75 0.85 13.49
C GLU A 14 11.37 1.07 12.87
N THR A 15 10.81 2.25 13.09
CA THR A 15 9.61 2.70 12.39
C THR A 15 9.97 2.91 10.92
N ILE A 16 9.52 2.03 10.05
CA ILE A 16 9.69 2.19 8.60
C ILE A 16 8.72 3.29 8.14
N VAL A 17 9.27 4.41 7.68
CA VAL A 17 8.50 5.49 7.05
C VAL A 17 8.09 5.02 5.66
N LYS A 18 6.78 5.00 5.38
CA LYS A 18 6.21 4.64 4.08
C LYS A 18 5.88 5.90 3.29
N TYR A 19 6.16 5.89 1.99
CA TYR A 19 5.84 7.00 1.09
C TYR A 19 4.76 6.61 0.10
N GLY A 20 3.65 7.35 0.10
CA GLY A 20 2.50 7.11 -0.76
C GLY A 20 2.42 8.06 -1.95
N ILE A 21 1.64 7.67 -2.97
CA ILE A 21 1.27 8.53 -4.09
C ILE A 21 -0.22 8.38 -4.43
N TYR A 22 -0.84 9.50 -4.77
CA TYR A 22 -2.25 9.55 -5.15
C TYR A 22 -2.43 9.20 -6.63
N ALA A 23 -3.21 8.15 -6.90
CA ALA A 23 -3.37 7.57 -8.23
C ALA A 23 -3.81 8.57 -9.34
N PRO A 24 -4.74 9.52 -9.10
CA PRO A 24 -5.16 10.51 -10.08
C PRO A 24 -4.10 11.56 -10.46
N TYR A 25 -2.91 11.53 -9.87
CA TYR A 25 -1.81 12.41 -10.32
C TYR A 25 -1.48 12.20 -11.82
N TRP A 26 -1.70 11.00 -12.36
CA TRP A 26 -1.35 10.65 -13.75
C TRP A 26 -2.53 10.66 -14.73
N THR A 27 -3.76 10.89 -14.28
CA THR A 27 -4.94 10.76 -15.15
C THR A 27 -5.87 11.97 -15.00
N HIS A 28 -6.43 12.42 -16.13
CA HIS A 28 -7.53 13.38 -16.12
C HIS A 28 -8.90 12.70 -15.93
N GLU A 29 -8.93 11.37 -16.04
CA GLU A 29 -10.11 10.52 -15.84
C GLU A 29 -10.11 9.90 -14.43
N TRP A 30 -11.30 9.77 -13.84
CA TRP A 30 -11.51 9.12 -12.54
C TRP A 30 -11.41 7.59 -12.59
N THR A 31 -11.48 7.02 -13.79
CA THR A 31 -11.33 5.57 -14.00
C THR A 31 -9.84 5.24 -14.16
N LEU A 32 -9.27 4.60 -13.13
CA LEU A 32 -7.89 4.11 -13.15
C LEU A 32 -7.86 2.59 -13.22
N ASP A 33 -6.86 2.07 -13.91
CA ASP A 33 -6.57 0.64 -13.92
C ASP A 33 -5.55 0.29 -12.85
N TYR A 34 -6.03 0.08 -11.62
CA TYR A 34 -5.15 -0.09 -10.46
C TYR A 34 -4.20 -1.28 -10.60
N GLU A 35 -4.59 -2.34 -11.30
CA GLU A 35 -3.72 -3.47 -11.64
C GLU A 35 -2.48 -3.04 -12.45
N TYR A 36 -2.61 -2.02 -13.31
CA TYR A 36 -1.49 -1.43 -14.04
C TYR A 36 -0.65 -0.49 -13.16
N PHE A 37 -1.29 0.29 -12.28
CA PHE A 37 -0.58 1.30 -11.49
C PHE A 37 0.23 0.70 -10.35
N ILE A 38 -0.26 -0.33 -9.65
CA ILE A 38 0.45 -1.01 -8.55
C ILE A 38 1.90 -1.37 -8.91
N PRO A 39 2.19 -2.14 -9.98
CA PRO A 39 3.56 -2.49 -10.34
C PRO A 39 4.37 -1.27 -10.80
N LYS A 40 3.71 -0.28 -11.44
CA LYS A 40 4.36 0.96 -11.86
C LYS A 40 4.85 1.79 -10.67
N VAL A 41 4.00 2.00 -9.66
CA VAL A 41 4.35 2.83 -8.50
C VAL A 41 5.33 2.13 -7.56
N LYS A 42 5.28 0.79 -7.47
CA LYS A 42 6.32 0.00 -6.81
C LYS A 42 7.68 0.24 -7.47
N LYS A 43 7.76 0.20 -8.81
CA LYS A 43 8.99 0.45 -9.55
C LYS A 43 9.54 1.86 -9.36
N LEU A 44 8.68 2.83 -9.07
CA LEU A 44 9.07 4.21 -8.76
C LEU A 44 9.56 4.41 -7.32
N GLY A 45 9.44 3.39 -6.46
CA GLY A 45 9.92 3.42 -5.08
C GLY A 45 8.90 3.92 -4.05
N PHE A 46 7.62 4.02 -4.43
CA PHE A 46 6.55 4.24 -3.45
C PHE A 46 6.18 2.94 -2.75
N ASP A 47 5.60 3.06 -1.57
CA ASP A 47 5.14 1.94 -0.75
C ASP A 47 3.61 1.83 -0.73
N VAL A 48 2.92 2.95 -0.93
CA VAL A 48 1.46 3.07 -0.82
C VAL A 48 0.84 3.73 -2.05
N LEU A 49 -0.24 3.15 -2.59
CA LEU A 49 -1.06 3.74 -3.63
C LEU A 49 -2.37 4.18 -3.00
N GLU A 50 -2.59 5.49 -3.00
CA GLU A 50 -3.82 6.06 -2.49
C GLU A 50 -4.86 6.14 -3.61
N ILE A 51 -6.03 5.56 -3.36
CA ILE A 51 -7.15 5.49 -4.30
C ILE A 51 -8.37 6.23 -3.74
N SER A 52 -9.18 6.82 -4.63
CA SER A 52 -10.38 7.54 -4.23
C SER A 52 -11.55 6.58 -3.96
N CYS A 53 -12.37 6.90 -2.95
CA CYS A 53 -13.62 6.19 -2.67
C CYS A 53 -14.55 6.13 -3.89
N ALA A 54 -14.65 7.22 -4.65
CA ALA A 54 -15.55 7.30 -5.80
C ALA A 54 -15.15 6.30 -6.90
N ALA A 55 -13.87 6.21 -7.21
CA ALA A 55 -13.38 5.30 -8.24
C ALA A 55 -13.48 3.82 -7.81
N LEU A 56 -13.41 3.52 -6.51
CA LEU A 56 -13.71 2.20 -5.98
C LEU A 56 -15.16 1.79 -6.22
N VAL A 57 -16.12 2.67 -5.87
CA VAL A 57 -17.55 2.38 -6.01
C VAL A 57 -17.97 2.24 -7.48
N GLU A 58 -17.32 2.96 -8.40
CA GLU A 58 -17.64 2.88 -9.83
C GLU A 58 -17.07 1.63 -10.52
N LYS A 59 -15.90 1.14 -10.11
CA LYS A 59 -15.21 0.02 -10.80
C LYS A 59 -15.25 -1.31 -10.05
N TYR A 60 -15.23 -1.29 -8.72
CA TYR A 60 -15.17 -2.46 -7.84
C TYR A 60 -16.45 -2.54 -7.01
N MET A 61 -17.56 -2.86 -7.69
CA MET A 61 -18.91 -2.88 -7.12
C MET A 61 -19.20 -4.12 -6.27
N THR A 62 -18.32 -5.11 -6.28
CA THR A 62 -18.50 -6.39 -5.57
C THR A 62 -17.30 -6.71 -4.68
N ASP A 63 -17.57 -7.43 -3.58
CA ASP A 63 -16.54 -7.89 -2.66
C ASP A 63 -15.47 -8.75 -3.35
N ALA A 64 -15.87 -9.56 -4.35
CA ALA A 64 -14.94 -10.38 -5.12
C ALA A 64 -13.92 -9.53 -5.90
N GLN A 65 -14.35 -8.42 -6.51
CA GLN A 65 -13.46 -7.50 -7.23
C GLN A 65 -12.51 -6.77 -6.26
N LEU A 66 -13.00 -6.39 -5.07
CA LEU A 66 -12.17 -5.78 -4.03
C LEU A 66 -11.12 -6.77 -3.49
N LEU A 67 -11.50 -8.04 -3.31
CA LEU A 67 -10.59 -9.10 -2.88
C LEU A 67 -9.51 -9.39 -3.93
N GLU A 68 -9.86 -9.38 -5.22
CA GLU A 68 -8.88 -9.56 -6.30
C GLU A 68 -7.89 -8.39 -6.35
N LEU A 69 -8.37 -7.15 -6.22
CA LEU A 69 -7.51 -5.97 -6.15
C LEU A 69 -6.54 -6.04 -4.96
N LYS A 70 -7.04 -6.44 -3.79
CA LYS A 70 -6.22 -6.66 -2.60
C LYS A 70 -5.18 -7.75 -2.85
N LYS A 71 -5.57 -8.86 -3.46
CA LYS A 71 -4.67 -9.96 -3.80
C LYS A 71 -3.55 -9.49 -4.75
N VAL A 72 -3.86 -8.69 -5.76
CA VAL A 72 -2.86 -8.10 -6.66
C VAL A 72 -1.87 -7.22 -5.89
N ALA A 73 -2.35 -6.40 -4.94
CA ALA A 73 -1.47 -5.58 -4.10
C ALA A 73 -0.57 -6.45 -3.21
N ASP A 74 -1.14 -7.45 -2.55
CA ASP A 74 -0.44 -8.40 -1.67
C ASP A 74 0.64 -9.20 -2.46
N ASP A 75 0.30 -9.71 -3.66
CA ASP A 75 1.22 -10.43 -4.55
C ASP A 75 2.40 -9.56 -5.01
N ASN A 76 2.23 -8.23 -5.03
CA ASN A 76 3.27 -7.26 -5.37
C ASN A 76 4.01 -6.70 -4.14
N GLY A 77 3.68 -7.17 -2.93
CA GLY A 77 4.24 -6.65 -1.66
C GLY A 77 4.00 -5.15 -1.53
N TYR A 78 2.77 -4.73 -1.80
CA TYR A 78 2.37 -3.34 -1.93
C TYR A 78 1.15 -3.04 -1.07
N ASP A 79 1.10 -1.86 -0.46
CA ASP A 79 -0.05 -1.44 0.33
C ASP A 79 -0.99 -0.57 -0.52
N ILE A 80 -2.27 -0.89 -0.51
CA ILE A 80 -3.32 -0.06 -1.12
C ILE A 80 -4.16 0.57 -0.02
N MET A 81 -4.32 1.90 -0.06
CA MET A 81 -5.05 2.64 0.96
C MET A 81 -6.10 3.55 0.32
N ASN A 82 -7.23 3.69 1.00
CA ASN A 82 -8.28 4.61 0.62
C ASN A 82 -8.02 5.99 1.25
N ALA A 83 -8.22 7.06 0.47
CA ALA A 83 -8.12 8.47 0.89
C ALA A 83 -9.00 8.88 2.10
N ARG A 84 -9.90 8.01 2.60
CA ARG A 84 -10.67 8.26 3.82
C ARG A 84 -9.90 7.95 5.11
N GLU A 85 -8.79 7.21 5.02
CA GLU A 85 -7.96 6.78 6.16
C GLU A 85 -6.60 7.51 6.24
N SER A 86 -6.40 8.55 5.42
CA SER A 86 -5.19 9.39 5.39
C SER A 86 -5.23 10.53 6.41
#